data_AF-A0A1Y0CGP4-F1
#
_entry.id   AF-A0A1Y0CGP4-F1
#
_cell.length_a   1.000
_cell.length_b   1.000
_cell.length_c   1.000
_cell.angle_alpha   90.00
_cell.angle_beta   90.00
_cell.angle_gamma   90.00
#
_symmetry.space_group_name_H-M   'P 1'
#
loop_
_entity.id
_entity.type
_entity.pdbx_description
1 polymer ?
#
loop_
_entity_poly.entity_id
_entity_poly.type
_entity_poly.pdbx_seq_one_letter_code
_entity_poly.pdbx_strand_id
1 'polypeptide(L)'
;MPSDDPTVDVESAHTAIVQAETLLRVGRPGMGRSRPADFWDVQAVQPLAALLFAASPLGNGQGMDWVRAALANVDPEDVQSPGWAHAAMRCSVSAPMLGQSVVRTLTCDPRQRDSIVAAVRAAIVDTDGLHRQRRCG
;
A
#
# COMPACT_ATOMS: atom_id res chain seq x y z
N MET A 1 8.76 -17.24 -14.78
CA MET A 1 9.31 -15.96 -14.31
C MET A 1 8.44 -15.52 -13.15
N PRO A 2 8.98 -15.25 -11.96
CA PRO A 2 8.15 -14.79 -10.86
C PRO A 2 7.50 -13.47 -11.31
N SER A 3 6.21 -13.35 -11.06
CA SER A 3 5.54 -12.05 -11.13
C SER A 3 6.31 -11.17 -10.15
N ASP A 4 6.97 -10.10 -10.59
CA ASP A 4 7.73 -9.20 -9.70
C ASP A 4 6.75 -8.64 -8.65
N ASP A 5 6.75 -9.28 -7.48
CA ASP A 5 5.96 -8.84 -6.33
C ASP A 5 6.78 -7.72 -5.68
N PRO A 6 6.32 -6.45 -5.72
CA PRO A 6 7.10 -5.32 -5.25
C PRO A 6 7.40 -5.36 -3.75
N THR A 7 6.75 -6.24 -2.98
CA THR A 7 7.03 -6.42 -1.55
C THR A 7 8.34 -7.15 -1.29
N VAL A 8 8.89 -7.88 -2.27
CA VAL A 8 10.17 -8.61 -2.10
C VAL A 8 11.36 -7.67 -1.93
N ASP A 9 11.29 -6.48 -2.53
CA ASP A 9 12.32 -5.43 -2.45
C ASP A 9 12.15 -4.52 -1.22
N VAL A 10 11.13 -4.78 -0.38
CA VAL A 10 10.84 -3.96 0.80
C VAL A 10 11.67 -4.43 1.99
N GLU A 11 12.92 -3.97 1.99
CA GLU A 11 13.92 -4.20 3.06
C GLU A 11 13.93 -3.11 4.15
N SER A 12 13.12 -2.06 4.03
CA SER A 12 13.06 -0.98 5.01
C SER A 12 11.76 -0.17 4.89
N ALA A 13 11.47 0.65 5.90
CA ALA A 13 10.37 1.61 5.81
C ALA A 13 10.55 2.60 4.65
N HIS A 14 11.80 2.98 4.33
CA HIS A 14 12.08 3.89 3.22
C HIS A 14 11.80 3.23 1.86
N THR A 15 12.27 2.00 1.64
CA THR A 15 11.98 1.28 0.39
C THR A 15 10.49 1.01 0.24
N ALA A 16 9.77 0.75 1.33
CA ALA A 16 8.30 0.68 1.31
C ALA A 16 7.64 1.97 0.81
N ILE A 17 8.10 3.13 1.27
CA ILE A 17 7.59 4.44 0.82
C ILE A 17 7.87 4.65 -0.66
N VAL A 18 9.10 4.38 -1.12
CA VAL A 18 9.48 4.54 -2.53
C VAL A 18 8.64 3.63 -3.43
N GLN A 19 8.37 2.39 -3.00
CA GLN A 19 7.49 1.48 -3.73
C GLN A 19 6.04 2.01 -3.74
N ALA A 20 5.52 2.48 -2.61
CA ALA A 20 4.18 3.07 -2.54
C ALA A 20 4.04 4.32 -3.44
N GLU A 21 5.03 5.22 -3.44
CA GLU A 21 5.08 6.38 -4.35
C GLU A 21 5.10 5.95 -5.81
N THR A 22 5.82 4.88 -6.15
CA THR A 22 5.86 4.34 -7.51
C THR A 22 4.49 3.81 -7.92
N LEU A 23 3.83 3.02 -7.06
CA LEU A 23 2.50 2.44 -7.33
C LEU A 23 1.40 3.52 -7.44
N LEU A 24 1.38 4.47 -6.51
CA LEU A 24 0.45 5.60 -6.54
C LEU A 24 0.80 6.61 -7.63
N ARG A 25 1.96 6.43 -8.28
CA ARG A 25 2.56 7.39 -9.18
C ARG A 25 2.52 8.77 -8.50
N VAL A 26 3.30 8.95 -7.44
CA VAL A 26 3.56 10.22 -6.76
C VAL A 26 5.02 10.60 -7.02
N GLY A 27 5.32 11.90 -7.18
CA GLY A 27 6.72 12.38 -7.16
C GLY A 27 7.60 12.31 -8.44
N ARG A 28 7.20 11.69 -9.57
CA ARG A 28 8.02 11.71 -10.81
C ARG A 28 7.26 12.10 -12.09
N PRO A 29 7.56 13.27 -12.69
CA PRO A 29 7.23 13.58 -14.08
C PRO A 29 7.94 12.59 -15.03
N GLY A 30 7.25 12.10 -16.06
CA GLY A 30 7.85 11.22 -17.08
C GLY A 30 7.59 9.72 -16.94
N MET A 31 6.90 9.24 -15.89
CA MET A 31 6.45 7.84 -15.76
C MET A 31 5.22 7.48 -16.62
N GLY A 32 4.91 8.21 -17.69
CA GLY A 32 3.75 7.93 -18.54
C GLY A 32 2.40 8.11 -17.83
N ARG A 33 2.27 9.13 -16.98
CA ARG A 33 1.00 9.45 -16.34
C ARG A 33 0.02 10.07 -17.34
N SER A 34 -1.20 9.53 -17.39
CA SER A 34 -2.33 10.21 -18.05
C SER A 34 -2.88 11.40 -17.22
N ARG A 35 -2.52 11.50 -15.93
CA ARG A 35 -2.96 12.58 -15.02
C ARG A 35 -1.96 12.84 -13.87
N PRO A 36 -1.88 14.07 -13.32
CA PRO A 36 -1.13 14.35 -12.10
C PRO A 36 -1.64 13.51 -10.91
N ALA A 37 -0.81 13.37 -9.86
CA ALA A 37 -1.26 12.72 -8.62
C ALA A 37 -2.29 13.63 -7.94
N ASP A 38 -3.42 13.05 -7.54
CA ASP A 38 -4.44 13.78 -6.80
C ASP A 38 -4.06 13.91 -5.33
N PHE A 39 -4.77 14.78 -4.62
CA PHE A 39 -4.63 14.93 -3.17
C PHE A 39 -4.69 13.60 -2.42
N TRP A 40 -5.64 12.72 -2.79
CA TRP A 40 -5.80 11.42 -2.14
C TRP A 40 -4.68 10.43 -2.45
N ASP A 41 -4.06 10.51 -3.64
CA ASP A 41 -2.90 9.69 -3.98
C ASP A 41 -1.72 10.04 -3.05
N VAL A 42 -1.53 11.33 -2.76
CA VAL A 42 -0.50 11.79 -1.80
C VAL A 42 -0.83 11.35 -0.37
N GLN A 43 -2.09 11.45 0.06
CA GLN A 43 -2.49 10.98 1.40
C GLN A 43 -2.37 9.45 1.56
N ALA A 44 -2.47 8.70 0.45
CA ALA A 44 -2.39 7.24 0.44
C ALA A 44 -0.97 6.67 0.50
N VAL A 45 0.08 7.48 0.29
CA VAL A 45 1.47 7.00 0.22
C VAL A 45 1.90 6.25 1.48
N GLN A 46 1.77 6.89 2.65
CA GLN A 46 2.20 6.29 3.92
C GLN A 46 1.39 5.04 4.32
N PRO A 47 0.04 5.03 4.25
CA PRO A 47 -0.70 3.82 4.57
C PRO A 47 -0.46 2.68 3.56
N LEU A 48 -0.27 2.98 2.27
CA LEU A 48 0.13 1.94 1.30
C LEU A 48 1.53 1.40 1.64
N ALA A 49 2.49 2.27 1.96
CA ALA A 49 3.83 1.85 2.38
C ALA A 49 3.77 0.94 3.62
N ALA A 50 2.89 1.23 4.58
CA ALA A 50 2.67 0.39 5.75
C ALA A 50 2.13 -1.01 5.38
N LEU A 51 1.18 -1.09 4.44
CA LEU A 51 0.65 -2.36 3.95
C LEU A 51 1.73 -3.17 3.23
N LEU A 52 2.54 -2.53 2.38
CA LEU A 52 3.66 -3.18 1.68
C LEU A 52 4.73 -3.67 2.66
N PHE A 53 5.09 -2.86 3.66
CA PHE A 53 6.05 -3.23 4.69
C PHE A 53 5.54 -4.41 5.55
N ALA A 54 4.26 -4.39 5.93
CA ALA A 54 3.65 -5.48 6.69
C ALA A 54 3.59 -6.80 5.89
N ALA A 55 3.44 -6.71 4.57
CA ALA A 55 3.42 -7.86 3.66
C ALA A 55 4.80 -8.37 3.26
N SER A 56 5.85 -7.56 3.47
CA SER A 56 7.21 -7.88 3.03
C SER A 56 7.84 -9.03 3.83
N PRO A 57 9.02 -9.54 3.42
CA PRO A 57 9.77 -10.52 4.19
C PRO A 57 10.10 -10.08 5.63
N LEU A 58 10.15 -8.76 5.90
CA LEU A 58 10.34 -8.24 7.26
C LEU A 58 9.05 -8.23 8.10
N GLY A 59 7.89 -8.33 7.45
CA GLY A 59 6.58 -8.41 8.07
C GLY A 59 6.09 -9.85 8.16
N ASN A 60 5.11 -10.21 7.33
CA ASN A 60 4.51 -11.55 7.31
C ASN A 60 4.96 -12.42 6.13
N GLY A 61 5.71 -11.87 5.17
CA GLY A 61 6.22 -12.58 3.99
C GLY A 61 5.15 -13.11 3.03
N GLN A 62 3.91 -12.61 3.09
CA GLN A 62 2.79 -13.07 2.26
C GLN A 62 2.56 -12.22 1.00
N GLY A 63 3.31 -11.12 0.87
CA GLY A 63 3.36 -10.31 -0.33
C GLY A 63 2.01 -9.72 -0.78
N MET A 64 1.86 -9.49 -2.08
CA MET A 64 0.71 -8.75 -2.62
C MET A 64 -0.65 -9.46 -2.45
N ASP A 65 -0.67 -10.78 -2.27
CA ASP A 65 -1.90 -11.51 -1.96
C ASP A 65 -2.45 -11.08 -0.60
N TRP A 66 -1.58 -10.90 0.40
CA TRP A 66 -1.98 -10.37 1.69
C TRP A 66 -2.40 -8.90 1.59
N VAL A 67 -1.68 -8.08 0.81
CA VAL A 67 -2.06 -6.67 0.60
C VAL A 67 -3.46 -6.58 0.03
N ARG A 68 -3.78 -7.38 -1.00
CA ARG A 68 -5.12 -7.43 -1.62
C ARG A 68 -6.21 -7.82 -0.62
N ALA A 69 -5.95 -8.83 0.22
CA ALA A 69 -6.89 -9.21 1.28
C ALA A 69 -7.08 -8.09 2.32
N ALA A 70 -5.99 -7.42 2.71
CA ALA A 70 -6.01 -6.34 3.69
C ALA A 70 -6.81 -5.11 3.23
N LEU A 71 -6.87 -4.83 1.91
CA LEU A 71 -7.68 -3.71 1.40
C LEU A 71 -9.18 -3.84 1.69
N ALA A 72 -9.68 -5.06 1.89
CA ALA A 72 -11.08 -5.32 2.20
C ALA A 72 -11.40 -5.11 3.69
N ASN A 73 -10.39 -5.10 4.56
CA ASN A 73 -10.56 -5.09 6.01
C ASN A 73 -10.02 -3.79 6.64
N VAL A 74 -10.94 -2.83 6.84
CA VAL A 74 -10.68 -1.55 7.51
C VAL A 74 -11.25 -1.51 8.92
N ASP A 75 -11.57 -2.68 9.49
CA ASP A 75 -12.00 -2.80 10.87
C ASP A 75 -10.81 -2.48 11.80
N PRO A 76 -10.90 -1.44 12.65
CA PRO A 76 -9.81 -1.10 13.57
C PRO A 76 -9.59 -2.13 14.68
N GLU A 77 -10.57 -3.00 14.96
CA GLU A 77 -10.50 -4.00 16.03
C GLU A 77 -9.94 -5.34 15.54
N ASP A 78 -10.00 -5.63 14.24
CA ASP A 78 -9.48 -6.87 13.65
C ASP A 78 -7.97 -6.80 13.36
N VAL A 79 -7.19 -7.12 14.40
CA VAL A 79 -5.72 -7.20 14.32
C VAL A 79 -5.19 -8.58 13.90
N GLN A 80 -6.07 -9.56 13.68
CA GLN A 80 -5.68 -10.96 13.43
C GLN A 80 -5.75 -11.31 11.95
N SER A 81 -6.80 -10.85 11.26
CA SER A 81 -6.95 -11.09 9.83
C SER A 81 -6.07 -10.14 9.01
N PRO A 82 -5.79 -10.43 7.72
CA PRO A 82 -5.24 -9.43 6.81
C PRO A 82 -6.10 -8.16 6.85
N GLY A 83 -5.49 -7.02 7.18
CA GLY A 83 -6.22 -5.79 7.40
C GLY A 83 -5.34 -4.64 7.84
N TRP A 84 -5.93 -3.45 7.87
CA TRP A 84 -5.23 -2.21 8.21
C TRP A 84 -4.77 -2.23 9.67
N ALA A 85 -5.61 -2.68 10.61
CA ALA A 85 -5.21 -2.78 12.01
C ALA A 85 -4.05 -3.77 12.22
N HIS A 86 -4.08 -4.92 11.53
CA HIS A 86 -2.96 -5.85 11.51
C HIS A 86 -1.68 -5.21 10.92
N ALA A 87 -1.78 -4.44 9.84
CA ALA A 87 -0.64 -3.71 9.27
C ALA A 87 -0.01 -2.74 10.27
N ALA A 88 -0.85 -1.98 10.99
CA ALA A 88 -0.38 -1.05 12.02
C ALA A 88 0.38 -1.78 13.14
N MET A 89 -0.15 -2.91 13.61
CA MET A 89 0.48 -3.75 14.62
C MET A 89 1.85 -4.26 14.15
N ARG A 90 1.95 -4.74 12.90
CA ARG A 90 3.21 -5.25 12.33
C ARG A 90 4.26 -4.15 12.16
N CYS A 91 3.82 -2.94 11.83
CA CYS A 91 4.73 -1.79 11.68
C CYS A 91 5.18 -1.20 13.02
N SER A 92 4.51 -1.52 14.14
CA SER A 92 4.68 -0.80 15.42
C SER A 92 6.11 -0.73 15.96
N VAL A 93 6.92 -1.77 15.73
CA VAL A 93 8.30 -1.86 16.23
C VAL A 93 9.30 -1.35 15.19
N SER A 94 9.25 -1.92 13.97
CA SER A 94 10.28 -1.68 12.95
C SER A 94 10.03 -0.46 12.06
N ALA A 95 8.79 0.02 12.00
CA ALA A 95 8.38 1.15 11.16
C ALA A 95 7.25 1.97 11.82
N PRO A 96 7.47 2.52 13.04
CA PRO A 96 6.39 3.11 13.85
C PRO A 96 5.64 4.24 13.15
N MET A 97 6.33 5.04 12.32
CA MET A 97 5.69 6.10 11.53
C MET A 97 4.68 5.55 10.52
N LEU A 98 4.99 4.42 9.88
CA LEU A 98 4.08 3.74 8.96
C LEU A 98 2.88 3.18 9.72
N GLY A 99 3.11 2.57 10.89
CA GLY A 99 2.03 2.08 11.76
C GLY A 99 1.08 3.20 12.20
N GLN A 100 1.64 4.34 12.62
CA GLN A 100 0.84 5.52 12.99
C GLN A 100 0.03 6.09 11.83
N SER A 101 0.55 6.05 10.59
CA SER A 101 -0.19 6.51 9.42
C SER A 101 -1.47 5.70 9.20
N VAL A 102 -1.40 4.38 9.43
CA VAL A 102 -2.55 3.48 9.31
C VAL A 102 -3.56 3.72 10.43
N VAL A 103 -3.09 3.89 11.67
CA VAL A 103 -3.97 4.27 12.79
C VAL A 103 -4.71 5.57 12.47
N ARG A 104 -3.99 6.60 11.98
CA ARG A 104 -4.60 7.87 11.58
C ARG A 104 -5.67 7.70 10.52
N THR A 105 -5.44 6.83 9.51
CA THR A 105 -6.45 6.53 8.49
C THR A 105 -7.66 5.80 9.06
N LEU A 106 -7.47 4.89 10.03
CA LEU A 106 -8.58 4.18 10.67
C LEU A 106 -9.42 5.08 11.60
N THR A 107 -8.81 6.11 12.17
CA THR A 107 -9.46 7.04 13.11
C THR A 107 -9.99 8.32 12.45
N CYS A 108 -9.74 8.56 11.16
CA CYS A 108 -10.24 9.76 10.48
C CYS A 108 -11.73 9.64 10.12
N ASP A 109 -12.31 10.71 9.59
CA ASP A 109 -13.69 10.70 9.12
C ASP A 109 -13.91 9.57 8.10
N PRO A 110 -15.02 8.79 8.19
CA PRO A 110 -15.25 7.66 7.30
C PRO A 110 -15.14 7.99 5.81
N ARG A 111 -15.56 9.17 5.36
CA ARG A 111 -15.48 9.56 3.94
C ARG A 111 -14.04 9.82 3.50
N GLN A 112 -13.23 10.40 4.39
CA GLN A 112 -11.80 10.60 4.15
C GLN A 112 -11.08 9.26 4.09
N ARG A 113 -11.36 8.37 5.04
CA ARG A 113 -10.85 6.99 5.04
C ARG A 113 -11.19 6.28 3.74
N ASP A 114 -12.46 6.31 3.32
CA ASP A 114 -12.92 5.64 2.11
C ASP A 114 -12.23 6.20 0.86
N SER A 115 -11.95 7.50 0.82
CA SER A 115 -11.21 8.14 -0.28
C SER A 115 -9.74 7.69 -0.33
N ILE A 116 -9.08 7.56 0.83
CA ILE A 116 -7.72 7.02 0.93
C ILE A 116 -7.70 5.55 0.49
N VAL A 117 -8.62 4.73 1.00
CA VAL A 117 -8.74 3.31 0.63
C VAL A 117 -9.00 3.15 -0.87
N ALA A 118 -9.84 4.01 -1.46
CA ALA A 118 -10.09 4.00 -2.90
C ALA A 118 -8.84 4.32 -3.72
N ALA A 119 -8.04 5.32 -3.31
CA ALA A 119 -6.78 5.65 -3.96
C ALA A 119 -5.77 4.48 -3.89
N VAL A 120 -5.64 3.85 -2.71
CA VAL A 120 -4.79 2.66 -2.54
C VAL A 120 -5.25 1.51 -3.44
N ARG A 121 -6.56 1.22 -3.48
CA ARG A 121 -7.13 0.17 -4.35
C ARG A 121 -6.86 0.45 -5.82
N ALA A 122 -7.05 1.70 -6.27
CA ALA A 122 -6.81 2.08 -7.65
C ALA A 122 -5.35 1.85 -8.06
N ALA A 123 -4.38 2.22 -7.21
CA ALA A 123 -2.96 2.01 -7.46
C ALA A 123 -2.58 0.54 -7.66
N ILE A 124 -3.15 -0.34 -6.83
CA ILE A 124 -2.88 -1.78 -6.89
C ILE A 124 -3.50 -2.40 -8.15
N VAL A 125 -4.74 -2.04 -8.49
CA VAL A 125 -5.43 -2.56 -9.69
C VAL A 125 -4.75 -2.10 -10.99
N ASP A 126 -4.31 -0.84 -11.07
CA ASP A 126 -3.63 -0.30 -12.25
C ASP A 126 -2.28 -1.03 -12.50
N THR A 127 -1.59 -1.39 -11.42
CA THR A 127 -0.34 -2.18 -11.49
C THR A 127 -0.57 -3.57 -12.08
N ASP A 128 -1.64 -4.26 -11.68
CA ASP A 128 -2.01 -5.56 -12.26
C ASP A 128 -2.36 -5.45 -13.76
N GLY A 129 -2.99 -4.34 -14.17
CA GLY A 129 -3.28 -4.03 -15.57
C GLY A 129 -2.03 -3.84 -16.43
N LEU A 130 -1.05 -3.06 -15.94
CA LEU A 130 0.25 -2.87 -16.60
C LEU A 130 1.01 -4.19 -16.76
N HIS A 131 1.04 -5.02 -15.71
CA HIS A 131 1.70 -6.33 -15.75
C HIS A 131 1.01 -7.30 -16.71
N ARG A 132 -0.32 -7.23 -16.84
CA ARG A 132 -1.06 -8.05 -17.81
C ARG A 132 -0.82 -7.59 -19.25
N GLN A 133 -0.79 -6.28 -19.50
CA GLN A 133 -0.59 -5.73 -20.83
C GLN A 133 0.84 -5.98 -21.37
N ARG A 134 1.85 -5.98 -20.49
CA ARG A 134 3.23 -6.37 -20.83
C ARG A 134 3.41 -7.87 -21.13
N ARG A 135 2.46 -8.74 -20.76
CA ARG A 135 2.52 -10.18 -21.07
C ARG A 135 1.92 -10.55 -22.43
N CYS A 136 1.18 -9.64 -23.07
CA CYS A 136 0.46 -9.90 -24.32
C CYS A 136 1.04 -9.17 -25.54
N GLY A 137 2.17 -8.46 -25.39
CA GLY A 137 2.90 -7.80 -26.48
C GLY A 137 4.29 -8.41 -26.63
#